data_AF-A0A268QVX4-F1
#
_entry.id   AF-A0A268QVX4-F1
#
_cell.length_a   1.000
_cell.length_b   1.000
_cell.length_c   1.000
_cell.angle_alpha   90.00
_cell.angle_beta   90.00
_cell.angle_gamma   90.00
#
_symmetry.space_group_name_H-M   'P 1'
#
loop_
_entity.id
_entity.type
_entity.pdbx_description
1 polymer ?
#
loop_
_entity_poly.entity_id
_entity_poly.type
_entity_poly.pdbx_seq_one_letter_code
_entity_poly.pdbx_strand_id
1 'polypeptide(L)' 'FYTVAGLVNRLLEANEKGTLPKLFKQIEKLDLLILDELGYIPLHKQGGELLFQVISMCYEAKSIIITTNLQFGQWN' A
#
# COMPACT_ATOMS: atom_id res chain seq x y z
N PHE A 1 -9.20 3.86 4.02
CA PHE A 1 -8.29 5.03 3.96
C PHE A 1 -7.03 4.68 4.72
N TYR A 2 -5.87 4.91 4.12
CA TYR A 2 -4.56 4.74 4.76
C TYR A 2 -3.60 5.83 4.27
N THR A 3 -2.76 6.36 5.16
CA THR A 3 -1.50 6.95 4.70
C THR A 3 -0.60 5.82 4.20
N VAL A 4 0.18 6.07 3.15
CA VAL A 4 1.12 5.06 2.62
C VAL A 4 2.10 4.61 3.71
N ALA A 5 2.55 5.54 4.57
CA ALA A 5 3.36 5.24 5.76
C ALA A 5 2.73 4.17 6.65
N GLY A 6 1.49 4.44 7.06
CA GLY A 6 0.79 3.62 8.02
C GLY A 6 0.47 2.25 7.45
N LEU A 7 0.11 2.18 6.16
CA LEU A 7 -0.12 0.91 5.48
C LEU A 7 1.16 0.07 5.42
N VAL A 8 2.28 0.67 5.01
CA VAL A 8 3.55 -0.07 4.88
C VAL A 8 4.04 -0.57 6.23
N ASN A 9 3.97 0.24 7.28
CA ASN A 9 4.33 -0.22 8.63
C ASN A 9 3.46 -1.40 9.07
N ARG A 10 2.15 -1.35 8.81
CA ARG A 10 1.24 -2.48 9.10
C ARG A 10 1.56 -3.72 8.27
N LEU A 11 1.94 -3.55 7.01
CA LEU A 11 2.34 -4.65 6.13
C LEU A 11 3.62 -5.32 6.63
N LEU A 12 4.62 -4.53 7.00
CA LEU A 12 5.88 -5.03 7.57
C LEU A 12 5.63 -5.78 8.88
N GLU A 13 4.88 -5.19 9.81
CA GLU A 13 4.54 -5.82 11.09
C GLU A 13 3.73 -7.13 10.87
N ALA A 14 2.77 -7.12 9.96
CA ALA A 14 1.98 -8.30 9.64
C ALA A 14 2.84 -9.39 9.00
N ASN A 15 3.82 -9.02 8.17
CA ASN A 15 4.78 -9.93 7.56
C ASN A 15 5.69 -10.57 8.62
N GLU A 16 6.25 -9.77 9.53
CA GLU A 16 7.07 -10.27 10.66
C GLU A 16 6.29 -11.22 11.58
N LYS A 17 5.01 -10.92 11.82
CA LYS A 17 4.13 -11.74 12.67
C LYS A 17 3.50 -12.94 11.95
N GLY A 18 3.77 -13.14 10.66
CA GLY A 18 3.15 -14.21 9.85
C GLY A 18 1.63 -14.04 9.64
N THR A 19 1.12 -12.83 9.83
CA THR A 19 -0.32 -12.50 9.72
C THR A 19 -0.67 -11.73 8.44
N LEU A 20 0.29 -11.55 7.53
CA LEU A 20 0.12 -10.87 6.25
C LEU A 20 -1.11 -11.35 5.43
N PRO A 21 -1.39 -12.67 5.30
CA PRO A 21 -2.58 -13.11 4.55
C PRO A 21 -3.90 -12.62 5.14
N LYS A 22 -3.97 -12.40 6.46
CA LYS A 22 -5.17 -11.86 7.11
C LYS A 22 -5.38 -10.40 6.73
N LEU A 23 -4.30 -9.61 6.66
CA LEU A 23 -4.36 -8.21 6.26
C LEU A 23 -4.74 -8.09 4.78
N PHE A 24 -4.18 -8.92 3.89
CA PHE A 24 -4.58 -8.95 2.48
C PHE A 24 -6.08 -9.25 2.31
N LYS A 25 -6.59 -10.28 2.97
CA LYS A 25 -8.04 -10.57 2.96
C LYS A 25 -8.91 -9.44 3.48
N GLN A 26 -8.40 -8.59 4.38
CA GLN A 26 -9.12 -7.40 4.83
C GLN A 26 -9.17 -6.34 3.74
N ILE A 27 -8.06 -6.14 3.03
CA ILE A 27 -7.95 -5.16 1.93
C ILE A 27 -8.76 -5.62 0.71
N GLU A 28 -8.75 -6.91 0.36
CA GLU A 28 -9.54 -7.47 -0.77
C GLU A 28 -11.05 -7.25 -0.63
N LYS A 29 -11.54 -7.17 0.62
CA LYS A 29 -12.96 -6.92 0.91
C LYS A 29 -13.36 -5.47 0.71
N LEU A 30 -12.41 -4.55 0.57
CA LEU A 30 -12.69 -3.14 0.30
C LEU A 30 -13.12 -3.00 -1.16
N ASP A 31 -14.10 -2.14 -1.44
CA ASP A 31 -14.46 -1.76 -2.81
C ASP A 31 -13.65 -0.55 -3.31
N LEU A 32 -13.14 0.24 -2.36
CA LEU A 32 -12.31 1.42 -2.60
C LEU A 32 -11.14 1.46 -1.61
N LEU A 33 -9.92 1.53 -2.14
CA LEU A 33 -8.71 1.79 -1.37
C LEU A 33 -8.23 3.22 -1.62
N ILE A 34 -8.08 4.01 -0.55
CA ILE A 34 -7.51 5.36 -0.63
C ILE A 34 -6.14 5.34 0.04
N LEU A 35 -5.11 5.68 -0.73
CA LEU A 35 -3.71 5.78 -0.33
C LEU A 35 -3.29 7.26 -0.35
N ASP A 36 -3.00 7.80 0.82
CA ASP A 36 -2.65 9.20 1.01
C ASP A 36 -1.14 9.39 1.18
N GLU A 37 -0.60 10.49 0.65
CA GLU A 37 0.80 10.93 0.78
C GLU A 37 1.84 9.94 0.19
N LEU A 38 1.56 9.39 -0.99
CA LEU A 38 2.55 8.59 -1.72
C LEU A 38 3.78 9.45 -2.06
N GLY A 39 4.97 9.03 -1.65
CA GLY A 39 6.23 9.59 -2.15
C GLY A 39 7.17 10.24 -1.14
N TYR A 40 6.79 10.38 0.13
CA TYR A 40 7.66 11.00 1.14
C TYR A 40 8.47 10.02 1.99
N ILE A 41 8.30 8.70 1.78
CA ILE A 41 8.84 7.70 2.70
C ILE A 41 9.88 6.89 1.96
N PRO A 42 11.11 6.76 2.49
CA PRO A 42 12.01 5.72 2.06
C PRO A 42 11.36 4.40 2.48
N LEU A 43 10.51 3.86 1.61
CA LEU A 43 10.00 2.51 1.76
C LEU A 43 11.25 1.63 1.74
N HIS A 44 11.59 1.03 2.89
CA HIS A 44 12.51 -0.09 2.90
C HIS A 44 12.12 -1.02 1.74
N LYS A 45 13.09 -1.57 1.00
CA LYS A 45 12.83 -2.34 -0.23
C LYS A 45 11.64 -3.31 -0.08
N GLN A 46 11.60 -4.02 1.05
CA GLN A 46 10.51 -4.92 1.43
C GLN A 46 9.14 -4.24 1.60
N GLY A 47 9.08 -3.05 2.20
CA GLY A 47 7.84 -2.27 2.32
C GLY A 47 7.31 -1.82 0.97
N GLY A 48 8.20 -1.46 0.04
CA GLY A 48 7.85 -1.16 -1.36
C GLY A 48 7.27 -2.38 -2.09
N GLU A 49 7.91 -3.54 -1.94
CA GLU A 49 7.45 -4.82 -2.50
C GLU A 49 6.05 -5.20 -1.96
N LEU A 50 5.82 -5.05 -0.65
CA LEU A 50 4.52 -5.34 -0.03
C LEU A 50 3.44 -4.36 -0.49
N LEU A 51 3.75 -3.06 -0.61
CA LEU A 51 2.82 -2.07 -1.15
C LEU A 51 2.47 -2.38 -2.61
N PHE A 52 3.45 -2.77 -3.42
CA PHE A 52 3.23 -3.18 -4.80
C PHE A 52 2.30 -4.41 -4.90
N GLN A 53 2.45 -5.38 -4.00
CA GLN A 53 1.53 -6.52 -3.93
C GLN A 53 0.09 -6.08 -3.64
N VAL A 54 -0.11 -5.14 -2.70
CA VAL A 54 -1.45 -4.59 -2.40
C VAL A 54 -2.04 -3.91 -3.64
N ILE A 55 -1.26 -3.07 -4.33
CA ILE A 55 -1.73 -2.37 -5.54
C ILE A 55 -2.07 -3.38 -6.64
N SER A 56 -1.22 -4.39 -6.85
CA SER A 56 -1.42 -5.43 -7.87
C SER A 56 -2.67 -6.26 -7.60
N MET A 57 -2.95 -6.58 -6.33
CA MET A 57 -4.16 -7.29 -5.92
C MET A 57 -5.44 -6.47 -6.16
N CYS A 58 -5.35 -5.14 -6.07
CA CYS A 58 -6.45 -4.25 -6.37
C CYS A 58 -6.59 -3.93 -7.87
N TYR A 59 -5.54 -4.13 -8.66
CA TYR A 59 -5.53 -3.87 -10.09
C TYR A 59 -6.63 -4.67 -10.80
N GLU A 60 -7.39 -4.01 -11.68
CA GLU A 60 -8.55 -4.55 -12.43
C GLU A 60 -9.75 -5.03 -11.60
N ALA A 61 -9.61 -5.18 -10.28
CA ALA A 61 -10.68 -5.66 -9.40
C ALA A 61 -11.32 -4.56 -8.57
N LYS A 62 -10.54 -3.54 -8.16
CA LYS A 62 -10.93 -2.55 -7.14
C LYS A 62 -10.55 -1.13 -7.54
N SER A 63 -11.29 -0.15 -7.04
CA SER A 63 -10.95 1.26 -7.23
C SER A 63 -9.85 1.67 -6.27
N ILE A 64 -8.85 2.42 -6.77
CA ILE A 64 -7.77 2.98 -5.96
C ILE A 64 -7.73 4.49 -6.18
N ILE A 65 -7.74 5.26 -5.10
CA ILE A 65 -7.42 6.70 -5.11
C ILE A 65 -6.04 6.85 -4.48
N ILE A 66 -5.16 7.57 -5.15
CA ILE A 66 -3.82 7.89 -4.67
C ILE A 66 -3.69 9.41 -4.60
N THR A 67 -3.23 9.92 -3.46
CA THR A 67 -2.72 11.30 -3.36
C THR A 67 -1.20 11.25 -3.24
N THR A 68 -0.54 12.23 -3.81
CA THR A 68 0.91 12.36 -3.75
C THR A 68 1.29 13.83 -3.63
N ASN A 69 2.36 14.11 -2.93
CA ASN A 69 3.04 15.40 -2.95
C ASN A 69 4.20 15.43 -3.97
N LEU A 70 4.51 14.30 -4.61
CA LEU A 70 5.50 14.22 -5.68
C LEU A 70 4.89 14.68 -7.00
N GLN A 71 5.66 15.47 -7.74
CA GLN A 71 5.35 15.76 -9.13
C GLN A 71 5.53 14.49 -9.96
N PHE A 72 4.73 14.31 -11.02
CA PHE A 72 4.73 13.07 -11.83
C PHE A 72 6.13 12.66 -12.34
N GLY A 73 6.99 13.64 -12.67
CA GLY A 73 8.37 13.38 -13.12
C GLY A 73 9.33 12.90 -12.04
N GLN A 74 8.90 12.84 -10.77
CA GLN A 74 9.69 12.37 -9.62
C GLN A 74 9.33 10.94 -9.22
N TRP A 75 8.43 10.28 -9.96
CA TRP A 75 8.10 8.88 -9.81
C TRP A 75 9.13 8.03 -10.58
N ASN A 76 10.39 8.07 -10.18
CA ASN A 76 11.45 7.21 -10.73
C ASN A 76 11.98 6.25 -9.67
#